data_AF-A0A251TX70-F1
#
_entry.id   AF-A0A251TX70-F1
#
_cell.length_a   1.000
_cell.length_b   1.000
_cell.length_c   1.000
_cell.angle_alpha   90.00
_cell.angle_beta   90.00
_cell.angle_gamma   90.00
#
_symmetry.space_group_name_H-M   'P 1'
#
loop_
_entity.id
_entity.type
_entity.pdbx_description
1 polymer ?
#
loop_
_entity_poly.entity_id
_entity_poly.type
_entity_poly.pdbx_seq_one_letter_code
_entity_poly.pdbx_strand_id
1 'polypeptide(L)'
;MEPEKPTTTICTVVSIDHTDLHYTVCSLCERTLPDSLTRCNHCPGSTSKRLFRVLMSVATDTNVFVVVLFDRAARVLFGCSAHDFFNFTNTHPFSGETVSRILEGEMLRVTLSNPRNGNAQHLRVVSVIPLRSGFRPVIDSLSELYGVRSDR
;
A
#
# COMPACT_ATOMS: atom_id res chain seq x y z
N MET A 1 28.58 -1.96 -2.97
CA MET A 1 27.50 -1.99 -3.97
C MET A 1 26.82 -0.63 -3.91
N GLU A 2 27.05 0.23 -4.90
CA GLU A 2 26.38 1.54 -4.92
C GLU A 2 24.86 1.35 -5.03
N PRO A 3 24.05 2.17 -4.35
CA PRO A 3 22.61 2.12 -4.54
C PRO A 3 22.31 2.55 -5.98
N GLU A 4 21.93 1.60 -6.81
CA GLU A 4 21.46 1.85 -8.18
C GLU A 4 20.38 2.95 -8.15
N LYS A 5 20.52 3.92 -9.04
CA LYS A 5 19.70 5.13 -9.05
C LYS A 5 18.23 4.76 -9.21
N PRO A 6 17.29 5.43 -8.49
CA PRO A 6 15.87 5.18 -8.67
C PRO A 6 15.42 5.40 -10.12
N THR A 7 14.66 4.45 -10.65
CA THR A 7 14.19 4.44 -12.05
C THR A 7 12.71 4.76 -12.09
N THR A 8 12.29 5.69 -12.96
CA THR A 8 10.87 6.02 -13.15
C THR A 8 10.35 5.35 -14.40
N THR A 9 9.21 4.66 -14.28
CA THR A 9 8.55 3.98 -15.40
C THR A 9 7.04 4.12 -15.33
N ILE A 10 6.36 3.85 -16.44
CA ILE A 10 4.91 3.74 -16.52
C ILE A 10 4.56 2.26 -16.52
N CYS A 11 3.57 1.88 -15.72
CA CYS A 11 3.10 0.51 -15.63
C CYS A 11 1.59 0.46 -15.46
N THR A 12 1.01 -0.69 -15.75
CA THR A 12 -0.39 -1.02 -15.47
C THR A 12 -0.45 -1.98 -14.30
N VAL A 13 -1.35 -1.73 -13.35
CA VAL A 13 -1.60 -2.66 -12.25
C VAL A 13 -2.29 -3.90 -12.80
N VAL A 14 -1.70 -5.07 -12.54
CA VAL A 14 -2.27 -6.37 -12.93
C VAL A 14 -3.07 -6.95 -11.78
N SER A 15 -2.52 -6.93 -10.57
CA SER A 15 -3.18 -7.46 -9.38
C SER A 15 -2.53 -6.95 -8.10
N ILE A 16 -3.26 -7.06 -7.00
CA ILE A 16 -2.76 -6.72 -5.66
C ILE A 16 -2.98 -7.91 -4.73
N ASP A 17 -1.97 -8.20 -3.90
CA ASP A 17 -2.13 -9.10 -2.78
C ASP A 17 -2.95 -8.41 -1.68
N HIS A 18 -4.21 -8.81 -1.56
CA HIS A 18 -5.15 -8.25 -0.59
C HIS A 18 -5.14 -8.98 0.76
N THR A 19 -4.32 -10.04 0.91
CA THR A 19 -4.29 -10.86 2.13
C THR A 19 -3.40 -10.26 3.22
N ASP A 20 -2.40 -9.48 2.82
CA ASP A 20 -1.36 -8.93 3.71
C ASP A 20 -1.02 -7.47 3.35
N LEU A 21 -2.02 -6.59 3.41
CA LEU A 21 -1.91 -5.18 2.99
C LEU A 21 -1.24 -4.26 4.03
N HIS A 22 -1.10 -4.71 5.27
CA HIS A 22 -0.65 -3.87 6.37
C HIS A 22 0.19 -4.65 7.37
N TYR A 23 1.05 -3.92 8.07
CA TYR A 23 1.83 -4.47 9.17
C TYR A 23 1.79 -3.53 10.37
N THR A 24 2.02 -4.09 11.54
CA THR A 24 1.95 -3.38 12.81
C THR A 24 3.32 -2.80 13.18
N VAL A 25 3.34 -1.54 13.61
CA VAL A 25 4.55 -0.86 14.11
C VAL A 25 4.28 -0.10 15.40
N CYS A 26 5.34 0.23 16.14
CA CYS A 26 5.28 1.17 17.25
C CYS A 26 4.91 2.57 16.74
N SER A 27 3.97 3.23 17.41
CA SER A 27 3.56 4.61 17.09
C SER A 27 4.69 5.63 17.20
N LEU A 28 5.64 5.42 18.12
CA LEU A 28 6.73 6.35 18.42
C LEU A 28 8.01 6.07 17.64
N CYS A 29 8.52 4.83 17.68
CA CYS A 29 9.82 4.49 17.08
C CYS A 29 9.72 3.75 15.73
N GLU A 30 8.49 3.49 15.26
CA GLU A 30 8.19 2.82 13.97
C GLU A 30 8.83 1.44 13.78
N ARG A 31 9.34 0.83 14.87
CA ARG A 31 9.80 -0.55 14.84
C ARG A 31 8.61 -1.48 14.60
N THR A 32 8.80 -2.44 13.70
CA THR A 32 7.84 -3.52 13.46
C THR A 32 7.53 -4.26 14.75
N LEU A 33 6.24 -4.46 15.00
CA LEU A 33 5.72 -5.25 16.10
C LEU A 33 5.09 -6.52 15.52
N PRO A 34 5.22 -7.67 16.19
CA PRO A 34 4.40 -8.84 15.91
C PRO A 34 2.91 -8.49 16.04
N ASP A 35 2.04 -9.13 15.25
CA ASP A 35 0.61 -8.81 15.23
C ASP A 35 -0.10 -9.06 16.57
N SER A 36 0.49 -9.89 17.44
CA SER A 36 -0.01 -10.15 18.80
C SER A 36 0.35 -9.06 19.81
N LEU A 37 1.30 -8.16 19.50
CA LEU A 37 1.80 -7.17 20.44
C LEU A 37 1.27 -5.76 20.13
N THR A 38 0.55 -5.21 21.10
CA THR A 38 0.01 -3.84 21.04
C THR A 38 0.96 -2.79 21.61
N ARG A 39 2.08 -3.21 22.21
CA ARG A 39 3.04 -2.34 22.91
C ARG A 39 4.47 -2.64 22.48
N CYS A 40 5.26 -1.58 22.38
CA CYS A 40 6.68 -1.71 22.10
C CYS A 40 7.49 -1.89 23.39
N ASN A 41 8.33 -2.92 23.45
CA ASN A 41 9.24 -3.15 24.59
C ASN A 41 10.26 -2.02 24.78
N HIS A 42 10.56 -1.26 23.73
CA HIS A 42 11.55 -0.19 23.76
C HIS A 42 10.95 1.18 24.12
N CYS A 43 9.65 1.36 23.92
CA CYS A 43 8.97 2.63 24.12
C CYS A 43 7.83 2.43 25.14
N PRO A 44 8.10 2.63 26.45
CA PRO A 44 7.07 2.51 27.47
C PRO A 44 5.94 3.51 27.20
N GLY A 45 4.69 3.06 27.29
CA GLY A 45 3.50 3.88 27.00
C GLY A 45 3.16 4.05 25.52
N SER A 46 3.96 3.51 24.60
CA SER A 46 3.61 3.52 23.18
C SER A 46 2.44 2.58 22.85
N THR A 47 1.63 3.01 21.88
CA THR A 47 0.63 2.17 21.22
C THR A 47 1.16 1.64 19.89
N SER A 48 0.45 0.68 19.30
CA SER A 48 0.70 0.26 17.93
C SER A 48 -0.07 1.11 16.92
N LYS A 49 0.49 1.27 15.72
CA LYS A 49 -0.19 1.79 14.54
C LYS A 49 0.02 0.84 13.36
N ARG A 50 -0.84 0.91 12.36
CA ARG A 50 -0.73 0.13 11.13
C ARG A 50 -0.13 0.99 10.02
N LEU A 51 0.70 0.39 9.19
CA LEU A 51 1.27 0.98 7.98
C LEU A 51 1.02 0.05 6.80
N PHE A 52 0.85 0.60 5.60
CA PHE A 52 0.66 -0.24 4.42
C PHE A 52 1.97 -0.92 4.00
N ARG A 53 1.82 -2.17 3.57
CA ARG A 53 2.78 -2.95 2.80
C ARG A 53 1.98 -3.65 1.72
N VAL A 54 1.89 -3.05 0.54
CA VAL A 54 1.10 -3.60 -0.57
C VAL A 54 2.03 -4.28 -1.55
N LEU A 55 1.87 -5.59 -1.74
CA LEU A 55 2.48 -6.30 -2.85
C LEU A 55 1.58 -6.18 -4.07
N MET A 56 2.15 -5.71 -5.17
CA MET A 56 1.42 -5.39 -6.39
C MET A 56 2.17 -5.94 -7.59
N SER A 57 1.47 -6.69 -8.43
CA SER A 57 1.96 -7.09 -9.75
C SER A 57 1.70 -5.96 -10.74
N VAL A 58 2.74 -5.56 -11.46
CA VAL A 58 2.67 -4.50 -12.46
C VAL A 58 3.23 -4.97 -13.79
N ALA A 59 2.59 -4.55 -14.88
CA ALA A 59 3.04 -4.78 -16.24
C ALA A 59 3.60 -3.49 -16.84
N THR A 60 4.79 -3.56 -17.40
CA THR A 60 5.30 -2.54 -18.33
C THR A 60 5.05 -2.98 -19.77
N ASP A 61 5.55 -2.20 -20.72
CA ASP A 61 5.60 -2.55 -22.15
C ASP A 61 6.33 -3.88 -22.44
N THR A 62 7.23 -4.29 -21.55
CA THR A 62 8.19 -5.37 -21.77
C THR A 62 8.03 -6.54 -20.82
N ASN A 63 7.64 -6.30 -19.56
CA ASN A 63 7.71 -7.32 -18.51
C ASN A 63 6.59 -7.16 -17.49
N VAL A 64 6.28 -8.26 -16.80
CA VAL A 64 5.44 -8.27 -15.60
C VAL A 64 6.31 -8.63 -14.40
N PHE A 65 6.25 -7.81 -13.35
CA PHE A 65 7.03 -8.04 -12.13
C PHE A 65 6.29 -7.53 -10.88
N VAL A 66 6.73 -8.01 -9.72
CA VAL A 66 6.13 -7.66 -8.43
C VAL A 66 6.90 -6.52 -7.78
N VAL A 67 6.16 -5.51 -7.32
CA VAL A 67 6.68 -4.36 -6.56
C VAL A 67 6.02 -4.30 -5.19
N VAL A 68 6.69 -3.62 -4.25
CA VAL A 68 6.13 -3.33 -2.93
C VAL A 68 5.92 -1.83 -2.74
N LEU A 69 4.70 -1.45 -2.36
CA LEU A 69 4.35 -0.09 -1.98
C LEU A 69 4.29 -0.02 -0.46
N PHE A 70 5.16 0.80 0.12
CA PHE A 70 5.07 1.15 1.53
C PHE A 70 4.12 2.32 1.73
N ASP A 71 3.66 2.43 2.96
CA ASP A 71 2.72 3.40 3.49
C ASP A 71 2.58 4.72 2.72
N ARG A 72 3.64 5.55 2.61
CA ARG A 72 3.54 6.85 1.91
C ARG A 72 3.05 6.73 0.46
N ALA A 73 3.57 5.76 -0.30
CA ALA A 73 3.15 5.54 -1.69
C ALA A 73 1.75 4.92 -1.74
N ALA A 74 1.48 3.93 -0.89
CA ALA A 74 0.18 3.26 -0.86
C ALA A 74 -0.97 4.23 -0.52
N ARG A 75 -0.77 5.17 0.42
CA ARG A 75 -1.79 6.18 0.77
C ARG A 75 -2.25 7.03 -0.42
N VAL A 76 -1.42 7.22 -1.45
CA VAL A 76 -1.82 7.94 -2.68
C VAL A 76 -2.92 7.16 -3.43
N LEU A 77 -2.79 5.84 -3.50
CA LEU A 77 -3.79 4.99 -4.16
C LEU A 77 -5.01 4.78 -3.26
N PHE A 78 -4.78 4.56 -1.97
CA PHE A 78 -5.84 4.21 -1.03
C PHE A 78 -6.68 5.42 -0.58
N GLY A 79 -6.09 6.61 -0.49
CA GLY A 79 -6.76 7.85 -0.06
C GLY A 79 -7.03 7.95 1.44
N CYS A 80 -6.54 6.99 2.23
CA CYS A 80 -6.70 6.94 3.68
C CYS A 80 -5.45 6.32 4.33
N SER A 81 -5.38 6.31 5.66
CA SER A 81 -4.31 5.60 6.38
C SER A 81 -4.54 4.09 6.39
N ALA A 82 -3.48 3.30 6.60
CA ALA A 82 -3.60 1.84 6.74
C ALA A 82 -4.49 1.44 7.93
N HIS A 83 -4.52 2.26 8.97
CA HIS A 83 -5.38 2.04 10.13
C HIS A 83 -6.86 2.23 9.78
N ASP A 84 -7.21 3.31 9.08
CA ASP A 84 -8.59 3.58 8.68
C ASP A 84 -9.07 2.53 7.69
N PHE A 85 -8.22 2.17 6.73
CA PHE A 85 -8.52 1.10 5.77
C PHE A 85 -8.77 -0.24 6.48
N PHE A 86 -7.94 -0.61 7.45
CA PHE A 86 -8.15 -1.84 8.23
C PHE A 86 -9.48 -1.84 8.99
N ASN A 87 -9.85 -0.71 9.59
CA ASN A 87 -11.13 -0.57 10.29
C ASN A 87 -12.31 -0.67 9.30
N PHE A 88 -12.16 -0.10 8.11
CA PHE A 88 -13.14 -0.24 7.03
C PHE A 88 -13.29 -1.71 6.61
N THR A 89 -12.18 -2.44 6.45
CA THR A 89 -12.23 -3.84 6.02
C THR A 89 -12.84 -4.78 7.06
N ASN A 90 -12.69 -4.46 8.35
CA ASN A 90 -13.31 -5.23 9.42
C ASN A 90 -14.83 -5.06 9.49
N THR A 91 -15.35 -3.93 9.01
CA THR A 91 -16.79 -3.63 8.98
C THR A 91 -17.46 -4.07 7.68
N HIS A 92 -16.69 -4.17 6.59
CA HIS A 92 -17.18 -4.51 5.26
C HIS A 92 -16.45 -5.73 4.69
N PRO A 93 -17.03 -6.95 4.84
CA PRO A 93 -16.49 -8.16 4.22
C PRO A 93 -16.27 -7.96 2.71
N PHE A 94 -15.24 -8.60 2.16
CA PHE A 94 -14.82 -8.53 0.74
C PHE A 94 -14.27 -7.19 0.23
N SER A 95 -14.20 -6.16 1.08
CA SER A 95 -13.62 -4.87 0.68
C SER A 95 -12.17 -5.00 0.25
N GLY A 96 -11.39 -5.89 0.89
CA GLY A 96 -10.02 -6.24 0.48
C GLY A 96 -9.94 -6.81 -0.95
N GLU A 97 -10.80 -7.76 -1.31
CA GLU A 97 -10.86 -8.30 -2.68
C GLU A 97 -11.29 -7.21 -3.69
N THR A 98 -12.24 -6.36 -3.28
CA THR A 98 -12.74 -5.24 -4.08
C THR A 98 -11.63 -4.23 -4.40
N VAL A 99 -10.64 -4.04 -3.52
CA VAL A 99 -9.44 -3.22 -3.81
C VAL A 99 -8.74 -3.70 -5.07
N SER A 100 -8.54 -5.02 -5.21
CA SER A 100 -7.84 -5.57 -6.36
C SER A 100 -8.58 -5.21 -7.65
N ARG A 101 -9.91 -5.31 -7.65
CA ARG A 101 -10.75 -4.96 -8.81
C ARG A 101 -10.76 -3.46 -9.11
N ILE A 102 -10.71 -2.60 -8.09
CA ILE A 102 -10.67 -1.14 -8.25
C ILE A 102 -9.36 -0.69 -8.89
N LEU A 103 -8.24 -1.32 -8.51
CA LEU A 103 -6.90 -0.93 -8.96
C LEU A 103 -6.44 -1.69 -10.21
N GLU A 104 -6.99 -2.86 -10.50
CA GLU A 104 -6.70 -3.61 -11.72
C GLU A 104 -6.94 -2.75 -12.98
N GLY A 105 -5.95 -2.73 -13.87
CA GLY A 105 -5.98 -1.93 -15.09
C GLY A 105 -5.61 -0.46 -14.91
N GLU A 106 -5.42 0.04 -13.69
CA GLU A 106 -4.98 1.42 -13.48
C GLU A 106 -3.54 1.61 -13.98
N MET A 107 -3.35 2.67 -14.78
CA MET A 107 -2.02 3.07 -15.24
C MET A 107 -1.39 4.01 -14.23
N LEU A 108 -0.18 3.67 -13.80
CA LEU A 108 0.58 4.40 -12.80
C LEU A 108 1.95 4.79 -13.38
N ARG A 109 2.39 6.01 -13.07
CA ARG A 109 3.81 6.36 -13.14
C ARG A 109 4.42 6.09 -11.77
N VAL A 110 5.36 5.16 -11.72
CA VAL A 110 6.04 4.74 -10.50
C VAL A 110 7.52 5.05 -10.56
N THR A 111 8.10 5.46 -9.43
CA THR A 111 9.55 5.49 -9.25
C THR A 111 9.94 4.30 -8.39
N LEU A 112 10.81 3.45 -8.92
CA LEU A 112 11.29 2.22 -8.33
C LEU A 112 12.68 2.42 -7.76
N SER A 113 12.95 1.81 -6.61
CA SER A 113 14.28 1.74 -6.01
C SER A 113 14.60 0.30 -5.61
N ASN A 114 15.87 -0.06 -5.67
CA ASN A 114 16.31 -1.37 -5.21
C ASN A 114 15.99 -1.59 -3.71
N PRO A 115 15.79 -2.85 -3.32
CA PRO A 115 15.68 -3.22 -1.93
C PRO A 115 16.92 -2.74 -1.15
N ARG A 116 16.70 -2.18 0.04
CA ARG A 116 17.80 -1.68 0.90
C ARG A 116 18.61 -2.81 1.54
N ASN A 117 18.06 -4.01 1.58
CA ASN A 117 18.65 -5.16 2.26
C ASN A 117 18.74 -6.31 1.25
N GLY A 118 19.87 -7.01 1.18
CA GLY A 118 20.16 -8.02 0.15
C GLY A 118 19.20 -9.22 0.14
N ASN A 119 18.46 -9.43 1.22
CA ASN A 119 17.47 -10.51 1.32
C ASN A 119 16.07 -10.11 0.80
N ALA A 120 15.80 -8.82 0.58
CA ALA A 120 14.50 -8.38 0.08
C ALA A 120 14.46 -8.53 -1.45
N GLN A 121 13.41 -9.19 -1.95
CA GLN A 121 13.33 -9.62 -3.36
C GLN A 121 12.61 -8.62 -4.26
N HIS A 122 11.76 -7.76 -3.70
CA HIS A 122 10.89 -6.87 -4.49
C HIS A 122 11.44 -5.45 -4.60
N LEU A 123 11.30 -4.86 -5.79
CA LEU A 123 11.55 -3.44 -6.02
C LEU A 123 10.56 -2.61 -5.18
N ARG A 124 11.07 -1.53 -4.60
CA ARG A 124 10.27 -0.63 -3.75
C ARG A 124 9.75 0.54 -4.57
N VAL A 125 8.45 0.79 -4.50
CA VAL A 125 7.86 2.01 -5.04
C VAL A 125 8.11 3.15 -4.06
N VAL A 126 8.88 4.16 -4.47
CA VAL A 126 9.16 5.35 -3.66
C VAL A 126 8.23 6.52 -3.98
N SER A 127 7.66 6.53 -5.18
CA SER A 127 6.68 7.50 -5.65
C SER A 127 5.70 6.81 -6.60
N VAL A 128 4.44 7.21 -6.56
CA VAL A 128 3.37 6.71 -7.43
C VAL A 128 2.45 7.86 -7.81
N ILE A 129 2.09 7.92 -9.09
CA ILE A 129 1.19 8.93 -9.65
C ILE A 129 0.21 8.20 -10.58
N PRO A 130 -1.08 8.13 -10.23
CA PRO A 130 -2.11 7.64 -11.14
C PRO A 130 -2.20 8.52 -12.39
N LEU A 131 -2.28 7.91 -13.57
CA LEU A 131 -2.30 8.62 -14.85
C LEU A 131 -3.72 8.87 -15.37
N ARG A 132 -4.73 8.18 -14.85
CA ARG A 132 -6.13 8.41 -15.20
C ARG A 132 -6.58 9.78 -14.70
N SER A 133 -7.09 10.61 -15.61
CA SER A 133 -7.73 11.88 -15.25
C SER A 133 -8.93 11.63 -14.34
N GLY A 134 -9.01 12.35 -13.23
CA GLY A 134 -10.08 12.15 -12.24
C GLY A 134 -9.95 10.84 -11.45
N PHE A 135 -8.73 10.29 -11.32
CA PHE A 135 -8.48 9.15 -10.43
C PHE A 135 -9.11 9.36 -9.06
N ARG A 136 -9.96 8.41 -8.65
CA ARG A 136 -10.56 8.37 -7.32
C ARG A 136 -9.78 7.39 -6.45
N PRO A 137 -9.32 7.81 -5.27
CA PRO A 137 -8.71 6.90 -4.33
C PRO A 137 -9.63 5.74 -3.95
N VAL A 138 -9.04 4.59 -3.62
CA VAL A 138 -9.78 3.35 -3.34
C VAL A 138 -10.85 3.53 -2.27
N ILE A 139 -10.56 4.28 -1.20
CA ILE A 139 -11.51 4.48 -0.11
C ILE A 139 -12.79 5.19 -0.57
N ASP A 140 -12.72 6.06 -1.58
CA ASP A 140 -13.88 6.79 -2.10
C ASP A 140 -14.80 5.84 -2.87
N SER A 141 -14.22 4.98 -3.71
CA SER A 141 -14.95 3.96 -4.46
C SER A 141 -15.56 2.92 -3.52
N LEU A 142 -14.82 2.49 -2.48
CA LEU A 142 -15.34 1.58 -1.48
C LEU A 142 -16.48 2.21 -0.67
N SER A 143 -16.32 3.45 -0.22
CA SER A 143 -17.35 4.16 0.55
C SER A 143 -18.66 4.25 -0.24
N GLU A 144 -18.58 4.55 -1.54
CA GLU A 144 -19.75 4.56 -2.43
C GLU A 144 -20.37 3.16 -2.60
N LEU A 145 -19.56 2.13 -2.86
CA LEU A 145 -20.05 0.76 -3.04
C LEU A 145 -20.75 0.20 -1.79
N TYR A 146 -20.25 0.55 -0.61
CA TYR A 146 -20.81 0.10 0.67
C TYR A 146 -21.82 1.09 1.28
N GLY A 147 -22.17 2.17 0.56
CA GLY A 147 -23.16 3.15 1.02
C GLY A 147 -22.73 3.97 2.25
N VAL A 148 -21.43 3.99 2.56
CA VAL A 148 -20.86 4.81 3.63
C VAL A 148 -20.70 6.22 3.05
N ARG A 149 -21.57 7.15 3.43
CA ARG A 149 -21.41 8.55 3.02
C ARG A 149 -20.07 9.07 3.53
N SER A 150 -19.16 9.38 2.61
CA SER A 150 -17.97 10.14 2.93
C SER A 150 -18.41 11.59 3.07
N ASP A 151 -18.75 12.02 4.28
CA ASP A 151 -18.89 13.44 4.59
C ASP A 151 -17.48 14.05 4.50
N ARG A 152 -17.09 14.44 3.29
CA ARG A 152 -15.92 15.27 3.01
C ARG A 152 -16.32 16.73 2.97
#